data_AF-A0A3M1RE11-F1
#
_entry.id   AF-A0A3M1RE11-F1
#
_cell.length_a   1.000
_cell.length_b   1.000
_cell.length_c   1.000
_cell.angle_alpha   90.00
_cell.angle_beta   90.00
_cell.angle_gamma   90.00
#
_symmetry.space_group_name_H-M   'P 1'
#
loop_
_entity.id
_entity.type
_entity.pdbx_description
1 polymer ?
#
loop_
_entity_poly.entity_id
_entity_poly.type
_entity_poly.pdbx_seq_one_letter_code
_entity_poly.pdbx_strand_id
1 'polypeptide(L)'
;MRSTEIFLAPWQAADYMGLKIEAVYELLEKGELQGEKIEGRWRIRKSVIDAWLDEEVSSEELEKLASKMKYLDEEQAKKLLEEQSPES
;
A
#
# COMPACT_ATOMS: atom_id res chain seq x y z
N MET A 1 19.83 -14.97 -13.25
CA MET A 1 18.40 -15.38 -13.24
C MET A 1 17.64 -14.40 -14.13
N ARG A 2 16.78 -14.86 -15.04
CA ARG A 2 15.84 -13.95 -15.71
C ARG A 2 14.76 -13.62 -14.68
N SER A 3 14.86 -12.48 -14.01
CA SER A 3 13.76 -11.99 -13.21
C SER A 3 12.62 -11.67 -14.16
N THR A 4 11.59 -12.53 -14.21
CA THR A 4 10.34 -12.18 -14.87
C THR A 4 9.75 -11.03 -14.07
N GLU A 5 9.88 -9.83 -14.60
CA GLU A 5 9.29 -8.65 -14.00
C GLU A 5 7.77 -8.71 -14.18
N ILE A 6 7.05 -8.69 -13.06
CA ILE A 6 5.59 -8.74 -13.06
C ILE A 6 5.07 -7.31 -13.03
N PHE A 7 4.14 -6.99 -13.92
CA PHE A 7 3.44 -5.72 -13.94
C PHE A 7 2.03 -5.88 -13.38
N LEU A 8 1.72 -5.06 -12.38
CA LEU A 8 0.44 -5.04 -11.68
C LEU A 8 -0.38 -3.83 -12.14
N ALA A 9 -1.69 -4.00 -12.28
CA ALA A 9 -2.62 -2.88 -12.38
C ALA A 9 -2.78 -2.18 -11.01
N PRO A 10 -3.27 -0.93 -10.95
CA PRO A 10 -3.46 -0.22 -9.69
C PRO A 10 -4.30 -0.98 -8.66
N TRP A 11 -5.36 -1.66 -9.09
CA TRP A 11 -6.19 -2.47 -8.19
C TRP A 11 -5.45 -3.70 -7.63
N GLN A 12 -4.54 -4.29 -8.40
CA GLN A 12 -3.72 -5.42 -7.95
C GLN A 12 -2.61 -4.95 -7.00
N ALA A 13 -2.02 -3.79 -7.27
CA ALA A 13 -1.07 -3.17 -6.37
C ALA A 13 -1.75 -2.80 -5.05
N ALA A 14 -2.97 -2.25 -5.09
CA ALA A 14 -3.75 -1.93 -3.91
C ALA A 14 -4.01 -3.17 -3.04
N ASP A 15 -4.43 -4.26 -3.67
CA ASP A 15 -4.66 -5.52 -2.97
C ASP A 15 -3.36 -6.10 -2.38
N TYR A 16 -2.26 -6.04 -3.14
CA TYR A 16 -0.94 -6.49 -2.70
C TYR A 16 -0.37 -5.66 -1.53
N MET A 17 -0.60 -4.34 -1.53
CA MET A 17 -0.14 -3.41 -0.51
C MET A 17 -1.10 -3.33 0.69
N GLY A 18 -2.28 -3.94 0.62
CA GLY A 18 -3.34 -3.79 1.63
C GLY A 18 -3.98 -2.40 1.69
N LEU A 19 -3.83 -1.61 0.63
CA LEU A 19 -4.31 -0.23 0.52
C LEU A 19 -5.63 -0.14 -0.25
N LYS A 20 -6.34 0.99 -0.11
CA LYS A 20 -7.41 1.36 -1.03
C LYS A 20 -6.83 1.70 -2.40
N ILE A 21 -7.58 1.42 -3.47
CA ILE A 21 -7.14 1.74 -4.84
C ILE A 21 -6.89 3.24 -5.04
N GLU A 22 -7.67 4.09 -4.36
CA GLU A 22 -7.50 5.55 -4.37
C GLU A 22 -6.13 5.96 -3.83
N ALA A 23 -5.68 5.32 -2.75
CA ALA A 23 -4.37 5.57 -2.17
C ALA A 23 -3.24 5.21 -3.15
N VAL A 24 -3.39 4.14 -3.93
CA VAL A 24 -2.42 3.78 -4.97
C VAL A 24 -2.37 4.84 -6.08
N TYR A 25 -3.52 5.38 -6.49
CA TYR A 25 -3.53 6.50 -7.44
C TYR A 25 -2.85 7.75 -6.87
N GLU A 26 -3.12 8.10 -5.60
CA GLU A 26 -2.44 9.22 -4.96
C GLU A 26 -0.91 9.04 -4.92
N LEU A 27 -0.43 7.83 -4.59
CA LEU A 27 1.00 7.53 -4.58
C LEU A 27 1.61 7.65 -5.99
N LEU A 28 0.89 7.23 -7.03
CA LEU A 28 1.30 7.40 -8.42
C LEU A 28 1.33 8.88 -8.84
N GLU A 29 0.33 9.67 -8.44
CA GLU A 29 0.23 11.10 -8.77
C GLU A 29 1.31 11.93 -8.07
N LYS A 30 1.64 11.58 -6.82
CA LYS A 30 2.72 12.22 -6.06
C LYS A 30 4.12 11.76 -6.50
N GLY A 31 4.21 10.66 -7.25
CA GLY A 31 5.48 10.06 -7.66
C GLY A 31 6.18 9.27 -6.56
N GLU A 32 5.49 9.00 -5.44
CA GLU A 32 5.98 8.13 -4.35
C GLU A 32 6.02 6.66 -4.79
N LEU A 33 5.10 6.26 -5.69
CA LEU A 33 5.12 4.96 -6.33
C LEU A 33 5.37 5.12 -7.83
N GLN A 34 6.43 4.49 -8.34
CA GLN A 34 6.75 4.57 -9.77
C GLN A 34 5.85 3.63 -10.59
N GLY A 35 5.03 4.21 -11.46
CA GLY A 35 4.22 3.48 -12.44
C GLY A 35 4.50 3.93 -13.87
N GLU A 36 4.23 3.05 -14.83
CA GLU A 36 4.31 3.33 -16.26
C GLU A 36 2.91 3.28 -16.88
N LYS A 37 2.59 4.21 -17.77
CA LYS A 37 1.31 4.19 -18.48
C LYS A 37 1.49 3.50 -19.82
N ILE A 38 1.08 2.24 -19.88
CA ILE A 38 1.16 1.39 -21.09
C ILE A 38 -0.23 1.31 -21.70
N GLU A 39 -0.37 1.77 -22.95
CA GLU A 39 -1.65 1.78 -23.69
C GLU A 39 -2.79 2.47 -22.93
N GLY A 40 -2.48 3.57 -22.25
CA GLY A 40 -3.45 4.32 -21.46
C GLY A 40 -3.81 3.71 -20.09
N ARG A 41 -3.23 2.55 -19.74
CA ARG A 41 -3.43 1.88 -18.46
C ARG A 41 -2.16 1.95 -17.60
N TRP A 42 -2.34 2.20 -16.31
CA TRP A 42 -1.22 2.16 -15.36
C TRP A 42 -0.72 0.73 -15.15
N ARG A 43 0.59 0.58 -15.15
CA ARG A 43 1.32 -0.65 -14.91
C ARG A 43 2.44 -0.36 -13.93
N ILE A 44 2.41 -1.05 -12.80
CA ILE A 44 3.34 -0.86 -11.69
C ILE A 44 4.18 -2.13 -11.61
N ARG A 45 5.50 -1.98 -11.59
CA ARG A 45 6.39 -3.14 -11.46
C ARG A 45 6.26 -3.70 -10.04
N LYS A 46 6.10 -5.01 -9.90
CA LYS A 46 6.04 -5.66 -8.58
C LYS A 46 7.28 -5.33 -7.75
N SER A 47 8.47 -5.36 -8.37
CA SER A 47 9.74 -5.00 -7.73
C SER A 47 9.75 -3.58 -7.15
N VAL A 48 9.05 -2.63 -7.79
CA VAL A 48 8.92 -1.26 -7.28
C VAL A 48 8.01 -1.22 -6.05
N ILE A 49 6.91 -1.98 -6.07
CA ILE A 49 6.02 -2.08 -4.92
C ILE A 49 6.72 -2.77 -3.75
N ASP A 50 7.46 -3.86 -4.02
CA ASP A 50 8.27 -4.53 -2.99
C ASP A 50 9.31 -3.56 -2.39
N ALA A 51 10.01 -2.79 -3.22
CA ALA A 51 10.97 -1.80 -2.74
C ALA A 51 10.31 -0.68 -1.92
N TRP A 52 9.13 -0.21 -2.33
CA TRP A 52 8.36 0.77 -1.58
C TRP A 52 7.88 0.23 -0.22
N LEU A 53 7.49 -1.06 -0.17
CA LEU A 53 7.10 -1.71 1.09
C LEU A 53 8.28 -1.97 2.04
N ASP A 54 9.49 -2.11 1.50
CA ASP A 54 10.73 -2.30 2.25
C ASP A 54 11.33 -0.98 2.76
N GLU A 55 10.86 0.16 2.23
CA GLU A 55 11.33 1.48 2.64
C GLU A 55 10.92 1.77 4.10
N GLU A 56 11.85 2.26 4.91
CA GLU A 56 11.58 2.61 6.31
C GLU A 56 10.69 3.87 6.35
N VAL A 57 9.38 3.64 6.51
CA VAL A 57 8.38 4.70 6.56
C VAL A 57 8.39 5.39 7.93
N SER A 58 8.41 6.73 7.96
CA SER A 58 8.31 7.50 9.21
C SER A 58 6.97 7.23 9.92
N SER A 59 6.94 7.34 11.25
CA SER A 59 5.73 7.16 12.06
C SER A 59 4.54 8.02 11.59
N GLU A 60 4.80 9.24 11.11
CA GLU A 60 3.78 10.16 10.60
C GLU A 60 3.17 9.72 9.25
N GLU A 61 3.93 8.99 8.45
CA GLU A 61 3.51 8.46 7.15
C GLU A 61 2.79 7.13 7.34
N LEU A 62 3.21 6.33 8.32
CA LEU A 62 2.49 5.14 8.81
C LEU A 62 1.06 5.48 9.25
N GLU A 63 0.85 6.56 10.01
CA GLU A 63 -0.49 7.00 10.41
C GLU A 63 -1.37 7.38 9.21
N LYS A 64 -0.80 8.10 8.23
CA LYS A 64 -1.50 8.46 6.98
C LYS A 64 -1.83 7.23 6.14
N LEU A 65 -0.93 6.26 6.07
CA LEU A 65 -1.14 4.99 5.36
C LEU A 65 -2.17 4.11 6.07
N ALA A 66 -2.14 4.04 7.40
CA ALA A 66 -3.13 3.33 8.21
C ALA A 66 -4.55 3.85 7.94
N SER A 67 -4.75 5.17 7.88
CA SER A 67 -6.06 5.75 7.51
C SER A 67 -6.54 5.36 6.10
N LYS A 68 -5.61 5.01 5.20
CA LYS A 68 -5.86 4.59 3.82
C LYS A 68 -5.93 3.08 3.61
N MET A 69 -5.64 2.28 4.64
CA MET A 69 -5.71 0.82 4.57
C MET A 69 -7.15 0.35 4.34
N LYS A 70 -7.27 -0.75 3.58
CA LYS A 70 -8.55 -1.36 3.18
C LYS A 70 -9.35 -1.95 4.36
N TYR A 71 -8.70 -2.21 5.50
CA TYR A 71 -9.24 -2.99 6.61
C TYR A 71 -9.36 -2.24 7.94
N LEU A 72 -9.04 -0.95 7.98
CA LEU A 72 -9.29 -0.12 9.17
C LEU A 72 -10.66 0.53 9.06
N ASP A 73 -11.72 -0.28 9.14
CA ASP A 73 -12.92 0.17 9.82
C ASP A 73 -12.48 0.44 11.27
N GLU A 74 -12.76 1.62 11.82
CA GLU A 74 -12.40 2.04 13.18
C GLU A 74 -12.61 0.95 14.25
N GLU A 75 -13.56 0.04 14.00
CA GLU A 75 -13.91 -1.11 14.82
C GLU A 75 -12.81 -2.18 14.90
N GLN A 76 -12.09 -2.48 13.81
CA GLN A 76 -10.97 -3.43 13.80
C GLN A 76 -9.72 -2.84 14.47
N ALA A 77 -9.48 -1.54 14.26
CA ALA A 77 -8.40 -0.80 14.91
C ALA A 77 -8.56 -0.81 16.44
N LYS A 78 -9.79 -0.52 16.90
CA LYS A 78 -10.16 -0.59 18.33
C LYS A 78 -10.01 -1.98 18.89
N LYS A 79 -10.44 -3.01 18.17
CA LYS A 79 -10.36 -4.40 18.65
C LYS A 79 -8.92 -4.88 18.83
N LEU A 80 -8.01 -4.50 17.93
CA LEU A 80 -6.58 -4.80 18.06
C LEU A 80 -5.89 -4.03 19.20
N LEU A 81 -6.35 -2.81 19.50
CA LEU A 81 -5.89 -2.03 20.66
C LEU A 81 -6.42 -2.59 21.99
N GLU A 82 -7.65 -3.13 21.99
CA GLU A 82 -8.30 -3.72 23.16
C GLU A 82 -7.70 -5.09 23.53
N GLU A 83 -7.28 -5.89 22.55
CA GLU A 83 -6.60 -7.19 22.77
C GLU A 83 -5.15 -7.07 23.31
N GLN A 84 -4.52 -5.90 23.20
CA GLN A 84 -3.14 -5.66 23.66
C GLN A 84 -3.05 -5.01 25.05
N SER A 85 -4.19 -4.72 25.69
CA SER A 85 -4.22 -4.28 27.09
C SER A 85 -4.66 -5.46 27.98
N PRO A 86 -3.75 -6.24 28.59
CA PRO A 86 -4.15 -7.10 29.69
C PRO A 86 -4.67 -6.20 30.80
N GLU A 87 -5.97 -6.27 31.06
CA GLU A 87 -6.55 -5.79 32.31
C GLU A 87 -5.83 -6.48 33.48
N SER A 88 -5.12 -5.67 34.27
CA SER A 88 -4.71 -5.84 35.67
C SER A 88 -4.02 -7.13 36.11
#